data_AF-A0A172TVV3-F1
#
_entry.id   AF-A0A172TVV3-F1
#
_cell.length_a   1.000
_cell.length_b   1.000
_cell.length_c   1.000
_cell.angle_alpha   90.00
_cell.angle_beta   90.00
_cell.angle_gamma   90.00
#
_symmetry.space_group_name_H-M   'P 1'
#
loop_
_entity.id
_entity.type
_entity.pdbx_description
1 polymer ?
#
loop_
_entity_poly.entity_id
_entity_poly.type
_entity_poly.pdbx_seq_one_letter_code
_entity_poly.pdbx_strand_id
1 'polypeptide(L)' 'MATLNRILVLNTLIKHETLTLTDIGKEENLGMIPNKQHLQFILEELGESGYIQKLNGAMVSTYTITDKGIAEGERLKEV' A
#
# COMPACT_ATOMS: atom_id res chain seq x y z
N MET A 1 -2.60 -18.79 -7.99
CA MET A 1 -3.25 -17.90 -6.99
C MET A 1 -2.44 -16.63 -6.92
N ALA A 2 -3.06 -15.46 -7.01
CA ALA A 2 -2.35 -14.21 -6.79
C ALA A 2 -1.99 -14.10 -5.30
N THR A 3 -0.73 -13.76 -5.01
CA THR A 3 -0.26 -13.56 -3.63
C THR A 3 -0.05 -12.08 -3.41
N LEU A 4 -0.58 -11.57 -2.29
CA LEU A 4 -0.33 -10.21 -1.85
C LEU A 4 1.17 -9.97 -1.70
N ASN A 5 1.66 -8.88 -2.26
CA ASN A 5 3.07 -8.50 -2.18
C ASN A 5 3.22 -6.97 -2.16
N ARG A 6 4.43 -6.50 -1.86
CA ARG A 6 4.75 -5.06 -1.73
C ARG A 6 4.44 -4.27 -3.00
N ILE A 7 4.72 -4.83 -4.18
CA ILE A 7 4.51 -4.16 -5.47
C ILE A 7 3.03 -3.87 -5.69
N LEU A 8 2.17 -4.84 -5.39
CA LEU A 8 0.72 -4.69 -5.54
C LEU A 8 0.16 -3.60 -4.62
N VAL A 9 0.56 -3.61 -3.34
CA VAL A 9 0.11 -2.59 -2.36
C VAL A 9 0.64 -1.21 -2.71
N LEU A 10 1.91 -1.12 -3.13
CA LEU A 10 2.54 0.14 -3.53
C LEU A 10 1.86 0.73 -4.78
N ASN A 11 1.63 -0.08 -5.81
CA ASN A 11 0.92 0.35 -7.03
C ASN A 11 -0.52 0.79 -6.74
N THR A 12 -1.19 0.14 -5.79
CA THR A 12 -2.52 0.55 -5.34
C THR A 12 -2.47 1.95 -4.74
N LEU A 13 -1.51 2.23 -3.87
CA LEU A 13 -1.35 3.56 -3.26
C LEU A 13 -0.83 4.60 -4.26
N ILE A 14 -0.05 4.24 -5.28
CA ILE A 14 0.31 5.16 -6.37
C ILE A 14 -0.93 5.57 -7.18
N LYS A 15 -1.85 4.64 -7.43
CA LYS A 15 -3.08 4.92 -8.19
C LYS A 15 -4.07 5.80 -7.43
N HIS A 16 -4.18 5.61 -6.12
CA HIS A 16 -5.20 6.25 -5.29
C HIS A 16 -4.67 7.37 -4.38
N GLU A 17 -3.35 7.53 -4.32
CA GLU A 17 -2.57 8.43 -3.46
C GLU A 17 -2.74 8.17 -1.96
N THR A 18 -3.98 8.22 -1.44
CA THR A 18 -4.32 8.02 -0.03
C THR A 18 -5.49 7.06 0.11
N LEU A 19 -5.34 6.03 0.95
CA LEU A 19 -6.41 5.07 1.26
C LEU A 19 -6.42 4.67 2.74
N THR A 20 -7.59 4.29 3.24
CA THR A 20 -7.70 3.62 4.54
C THR A 20 -7.24 2.17 4.45
N LEU A 21 -6.83 1.56 5.56
CA LEU A 21 -6.51 0.13 5.63
C LEU A 21 -7.65 -0.74 5.06
N THR A 22 -8.89 -0.36 5.37
CA THR A 22 -10.09 -1.06 4.90
C THR A 22 -10.23 -0.95 3.39
N ASP A 23 -10.04 0.25 2.83
CA ASP A 23 -10.15 0.45 1.38
C ASP A 23 -9.02 -0.23 0.62
N ILE A 24 -7.78 -0.18 1.13
CA ILE A 24 -6.66 -0.95 0.56
C ILE A 24 -7.04 -2.43 0.49
N GLY A 25 -7.65 -2.98 1.52
CA GLY A 25 -8.02 -4.40 1.59
C GLY A 25 -9.19 -4.84 0.69
N LYS A 26 -9.79 -3.94 -0.10
CA LYS A 26 -10.90 -4.30 -1.00
C LYS A 26 -10.39 -4.99 -2.26
N GLU A 27 -11.15 -5.98 -2.72
CA GLU A 27 -10.87 -6.70 -3.96
C GLU A 27 -10.82 -5.79 -5.19
N GLU A 28 -11.63 -4.73 -5.24
CA GLU A 28 -11.62 -3.75 -6.34
C GLU A 28 -10.29 -2.98 -6.46
N ASN A 29 -9.51 -2.91 -5.38
CA ASN A 29 -8.24 -2.19 -5.33
C ASN A 29 -7.04 -3.12 -5.50
N LEU A 30 -7.05 -4.29 -4.85
CA LEU A 30 -5.95 -5.27 -4.92
C LEU A 30 -6.15 -6.40 -5.94
N GLY A 31 -7.34 -6.54 -6.52
CA GLY A 31 -7.72 -7.69 -7.34
C GLY A 31 -7.84 -9.00 -6.54
N MET A 32 -7.80 -8.93 -5.21
CA MET A 32 -7.97 -10.05 -4.29
C MET A 32 -8.39 -9.56 -2.91
N ILE A 33 -8.94 -10.45 -2.09
CA ILE A 33 -9.16 -10.20 -0.65
C ILE A 33 -7.91 -10.65 0.12
N PRO A 34 -7.11 -9.72 0.68
CA PRO A 34 -5.89 -10.08 1.38
C PRO A 34 -6.17 -10.63 2.78
N ASN A 35 -5.24 -11.42 3.30
CA ASN A 35 -5.17 -11.63 4.74
C ASN A 35 -4.79 -10.31 5.43
N LYS A 36 -5.57 -9.91 6.44
CA LYS A 36 -5.39 -8.63 7.14
C LYS A 36 -4.03 -8.47 7.82
N GLN A 37 -3.51 -9.53 8.44
CA GLN A 37 -2.20 -9.50 9.12
C GLN A 37 -1.07 -9.34 8.10
N HIS A 38 -1.14 -10.07 6.99
CA HIS A 38 -0.15 -9.94 5.91
C HIS A 38 -0.19 -8.54 5.27
N LEU A 39 -1.39 -7.98 5.06
CA LEU A 39 -1.52 -6.61 4.56
C LEU A 39 -0.90 -5.59 5.53
N GLN A 40 -1.16 -5.73 6.83
CA GLN A 40 -0.56 -4.85 7.84
C GLN A 40 0.97 -4.96 7.85
N PHE A 41 1.50 -6.18 7.80
CA PHE A 41 2.95 -6.41 7.72
C PHE A 41 3.58 -5.69 6.52
N ILE A 42 2.98 -5.81 5.32
CA ILE A 42 3.47 -5.11 4.13
C ILE A 42 3.40 -3.59 4.29
N LEU A 43 2.31 -3.05 4.86
CA LEU A 43 2.17 -1.62 5.08
C LEU A 43 3.20 -1.09 6.10
N GLU A 44 3.54 -1.88 7.12
CA GLU A 44 4.61 -1.56 8.06
C GLU A 44 5.97 -1.55 7.35
N GLU A 45 6.32 -2.58 6.58
CA GLU A 45 7.57 -2.61 5.80
C GLU A 45 7.71 -1.45 4.82
N LEU A 46 6.62 -1.09 4.12
CA LEU A 46 6.58 0.05 3.20
C LEU A 46 6.72 1.38 3.97
N GLY A 47 6.14 1.46 5.16
CA GLY A 47 6.24 2.61 6.05
C GLY A 47 7.66 2.81 6.59
N GLU A 48 8.29 1.74 7.09
CA GLU A 48 9.69 1.74 7.54
C GLU A 48 10.66 2.10 6.41
N SER A 49 10.36 1.67 5.19
CA SER A 49 11.13 2.04 3.99
C SER A 49 10.92 3.51 3.56
N GLY A 50 9.95 4.21 4.14
CA GLY A 50 9.58 5.60 3.80
C GLY A 50 8.83 5.74 2.47
N TYR A 51 8.27 4.65 1.93
CA TYR A 51 7.51 4.66 0.67
C TYR A 51 6.06 5.10 0.88
N ILE A 52 5.53 4.86 2.08
CA ILE A 52 4.21 5.31 2.47
C ILE A 52 4.29 5.96 3.85
N GLN A 53 3.32 6.79 4.17
CA GLN A 53 3.19 7.41 5.48
C GLN A 53 1.82 7.08 6.06
N LYS A 54 1.79 6.61 7.31
CA LYS A 54 0.55 6.53 8.07
C LYS A 54 0.19 7.92 8.60
N LEU A 55 -1.01 8.39 8.31
CA LEU A 55 -1.49 9.69 8.79
C LEU A 55 -1.87 9.58 10.27
N ASN A 56 -1.12 10.27 11.13
CA ASN A 56 -1.40 10.35 12.56
C ASN A 56 -2.59 11.29 12.81
N GLY A 57 -3.50 10.90 13.71
CA GLY A 57 -4.69 11.69 14.05
C GLY A 57 -5.95 11.36 13.24
N ALA A 58 -5.85 10.49 12.22
CA ALA A 58 -7.03 9.94 11.56
C ALA A 58 -7.72 8.90 12.47
N MET A 59 -9.06 8.94 12.56
CA MET A 59 -9.85 7.98 13.32
C MET A 59 -9.70 6.54 12.78
N VAL A 60 -9.36 6.42 11.50
CA VAL A 60 -9.11 5.16 10.79
C VAL A 60 -7.67 5.16 10.30
N SER A 61 -6.98 4.01 10.42
CA SER A 61 -5.63 3.83 9.86
C SER A 61 -5.62 4.17 8.37
N THR A 62 -5.01 5.31 8.04
CA THR A 62 -4.97 5.89 6.69
C THR A 62 -3.52 6.02 6.25
N TYR A 63 -3.24 5.66 5.01
CA TYR A 63 -1.91 5.61 4.44
C TYR A 63 -1.88 6.45 3.17
N THR A 64 -0.84 7.27 3.02
CA THR A 64 -0.55 8.04 1.81
C THR A 64 0.76 7.58 1.19
N ILE A 65 0.85 7.56 -0.13
CA ILE A 65 2.10 7.39 -0.87
C ILE A 65 3.02 8.60 -0.62
N THR A 66 4.33 8.38 -0.63
CA THR A 66 5.35 9.46 -0.64
C THR A 66 5.99 9.58 -2.01
N ASP A 67 6.68 10.69 -2.30
CA ASP A 67 7.47 10.84 -3.53
C ASP A 67 8.49 9.69 -3.71
N LYS A 68 9.09 9.24 -2.60
CA LYS A 68 10.00 8.08 -2.59
C LYS A 68 9.28 6.80 -3.00
N GLY A 69 8.04 6.61 -2.54
CA GLY A 69 7.21 5.47 -2.91
C GLY A 69 6.79 5.48 -4.39
N ILE A 70 6.50 6.66 -4.94
CA ILE A 70 6.19 6.83 -6.37
C ILE A 70 7.42 6.42 -7.20
N ALA A 71 8.59 6.99 -6.89
CA ALA A 71 9.83 6.67 -7.59
C ALA A 71 10.20 5.18 -7.52
N GLU A 72 10.02 4.54 -6.36
CA GLU A 72 10.25 3.10 -6.21
C GLU A 72 9.24 2.28 -7.04
N GLY A 73 7.97 2.69 -7.09
CA GLY A 73 6.97 2.01 -7.91
C GLY A 73 7.26 2.13 -9.40
N GLU A 74 7.77 3.26 -9.86
CA GLU A 74 8.24 3.43 -11.25
C GLU A 74 9.42 2.50 -11.55
N ARG A 75 10.42 2.47 -10.67
CA ARG A 75 11.58 1.56 -10.79
C ARG A 75 11.17 0.09 -10.88
N LEU A 76 10.13 -0.31 -10.15
CA LEU A 76 9.63 -1.69 -10.13
C LEU A 76 8.75 -2.06 -11.33
N LYS A 77 8.20 -1.08 -12.07
CA LYS A 77 7.44 -1.34 -13.31
C LYS A 77 8.33 -1.65 -14.50
N GLU A 78 9.61 -1.31 -14.44
CA GLU A 78 10.61 -1.58 -15.48
C GLU A 78 11.25 -2.98 -15.37
N VAL A 79 10.88 -3.76 -14.35
CA VAL A 79 11.46 -5.08 -14.02
C VAL A 79 10.56 -6.23 -14.47
#